data_AF-A0A7V2AKB8-F1
#
_entry.id   AF-A0A7V2AKB8-F1
#
_cell.length_a   1.000
_cell.length_b   1.000
_cell.length_c   1.000
_cell.angle_alpha   90.00
_cell.angle_beta   90.00
_cell.angle_gamma   90.00
#
_symmetry.space_group_name_H-M   'P 1'
#
loop_
_entity.id
_entity.type
_entity.pdbx_description
1 polymer ?
#
loop_
_entity_poly.entity_id
_entity_poly.type
_entity_poly.pdbx_seq_one_letter_code
_entity_poly.pdbx_strand_id
1 'polypeptide(L)'
;EVSVKTGDGMDALLAALQTRVAARLDLRAEPAPTRQRHRFALEECRQALGRANDATDNIELMAEDLRLAARALGRITGRIDVEDLLDVIFGEFCIGK
;
A
#
# COMPACT_ATOMS: atom_id res chain seq x y z
N GLU A 1 -19.08 -3.58 31.99
CA GLU A 1 -19.87 -4.60 31.27
C GLU A 1 -20.51 -3.98 30.04
N VAL A 2 -20.79 -4.78 29.02
CA VAL A 2 -21.54 -4.36 27.84
C VAL A 2 -22.58 -5.43 27.56
N SER A 3 -23.83 -5.04 27.37
CA SER A 3 -24.94 -5.93 27.06
C SER A 3 -25.64 -5.49 25.78
N VAL A 4 -25.52 -6.31 24.75
CA VAL A 4 -26.18 -6.07 23.45
C VAL A 4 -27.70 -6.21 23.56
N LYS A 5 -28.19 -7.02 24.50
CA LYS A 5 -29.63 -7.28 24.69
C LYS A 5 -30.36 -6.11 25.37
N THR A 6 -29.69 -5.41 26.28
CA THR A 6 -30.27 -4.29 27.02
C THR A 6 -29.78 -2.92 26.54
N GLY A 7 -28.76 -2.90 25.68
CA GLY A 7 -28.09 -1.67 25.22
C GLY A 7 -27.10 -1.09 26.23
N ASP A 8 -26.99 -1.70 27.41
CA ASP A 8 -26.21 -1.15 28.51
C ASP A 8 -24.70 -1.20 28.21
N GLY A 9 -24.00 -0.10 28.46
CA GLY A 9 -22.57 0.06 28.18
C GLY A 9 -22.19 0.26 26.70
N MET A 10 -23.15 0.31 25.77
CA MET A 10 -22.86 0.50 24.33
C MET A 10 -22.28 1.88 24.01
N ASP A 11 -22.78 2.95 24.66
CA ASP A 11 -22.25 4.30 24.46
C ASP A 11 -20.80 4.43 24.95
N ALA A 12 -20.51 3.83 26.10
CA ALA A 12 -19.15 3.79 26.65
C ALA A 12 -18.19 3.00 25.74
N LEU A 13 -18.67 1.91 25.13
CA LEU A 13 -17.91 1.16 24.13
C LEU A 13 -17.62 2.01 22.89
N LEU A 14 -18.62 2.70 22.36
CA LEU A 14 -18.48 3.58 21.20
C LEU A 14 -17.49 4.72 21.47
N ALA A 15 -17.58 5.37 22.63
CA ALA A 15 -16.65 6.41 23.04
C ALA A 15 -15.20 5.90 23.17
N ALA A 16 -15.02 4.68 23.70
CA ALA A 16 -13.71 4.05 23.82
C ALA A 16 -13.12 3.68 22.44
N LEU A 17 -13.96 3.27 21.48
CA LEU A 17 -13.56 3.02 20.10
C LEU A 17 -13.16 4.31 19.39
N GLN A 18 -13.97 5.36 19.51
CA GLN A 18 -13.68 6.68 18.94
C GLN A 18 -12.34 7.22 19.44
N THR A 19 -12.10 7.16 20.76
CA THR A 19 -10.82 7.57 21.35
C THR A 19 -9.64 6.78 20.78
N ARG A 20 -9.76 5.45 20.65
CA ARG A 20 -8.69 4.59 20.09
C ARG A 20 -8.44 4.86 18.61
N VAL A 21 -9.48 5.15 17.83
CA VAL A 21 -9.36 5.44 16.40
C VAL A 21 -8.75 6.83 16.21
N ALA A 22 -9.20 7.83 16.95
CA ALA A 22 -8.65 9.19 16.92
C ALA A 22 -7.17 9.23 17.32
N ALA A 23 -6.75 8.40 18.28
CA ALA A 23 -5.34 8.29 18.66
C ALA A 23 -4.46 7.61 17.61
N ARG A 24 -5.03 6.83 16.68
CA ARG A 24 -4.31 6.10 15.62
C ARG A 24 -4.38 6.77 14.25
N LEU A 25 -5.35 7.65 14.04
CA LEU A 25 -5.48 8.44 12.83
C LEU A 25 -4.75 9.77 13.04
N ASP A 26 -3.74 10.02 12.23
CA ASP A 26 -3.21 11.36 12.09
C ASP A 26 -4.16 12.16 11.18
N LEU A 27 -5.14 12.85 11.79
CA LEU A 27 -6.15 13.65 11.10
C LEU A 27 -5.56 14.87 10.35
N ARG A 28 -4.26 15.14 10.53
CA ARG A 28 -3.53 16.21 9.83
C ARG A 28 -2.83 15.74 8.56
N ALA A 29 -2.72 14.43 8.34
CA ALA A 29 -2.11 13.89 7.14
C ALA A 29 -3.09 13.96 5.95
N GLU A 30 -2.54 14.20 4.76
CA GLU A 30 -3.27 13.98 3.51
C GLU A 30 -3.87 12.57 3.48
N PRO A 31 -4.99 12.36 2.75
CA PRO A 31 -5.67 11.07 2.73
C PRO A 31 -4.69 9.93 2.45
N ALA A 32 -4.45 9.09 3.45
CA ALA A 32 -3.57 7.94 3.28
C ALA A 32 -4.11 7.07 2.13
N PRO A 33 -3.24 6.47 1.30
CA PRO A 33 -3.67 5.60 0.22
C PRO A 33 -4.45 4.40 0.77
N THR A 34 -5.77 4.45 0.67
CA THR A 34 -6.70 3.48 1.28
C THR A 34 -6.90 2.22 0.43
N ARG A 35 -6.46 2.24 -0.84
CA ARG A 35 -6.58 1.09 -1.74
C ARG A 35 -5.41 0.13 -1.55
N GLN A 36 -5.73 -1.16 -1.35
CA GLN A 36 -4.74 -2.23 -1.20
C GLN A 36 -3.70 -2.25 -2.33
N ARG A 37 -4.10 -2.00 -3.58
CA ARG A 37 -3.18 -1.90 -4.72
C ARG A 37 -2.16 -0.77 -4.61
N HIS A 38 -2.56 0.41 -4.13
CA HIS A 38 -1.64 1.53 -3.96
C HIS A 38 -0.67 1.24 -2.81
N ARG A 39 -1.17 0.63 -1.73
CA ARG A 39 -0.34 0.21 -0.60
C ARG A 39 0.73 -0.81 -1.02
N PHE A 40 0.34 -1.79 -1.83
CA PHE A 40 1.26 -2.81 -2.35
C PHE A 40 2.37 -2.17 -3.21
N ALA A 41 1.98 -1.31 -4.15
CA ALA A 41 2.92 -0.60 -5.01
C ALA A 41 3.89 0.32 -4.23
N LEU A 42 3.42 0.99 -3.17
CA LEU A 42 4.29 1.80 -2.30
C LEU A 42 5.26 0.93 -1.49
N GLU A 43 4.81 -0.22 -1.00
CA GLU A 43 5.65 -1.14 -0.25
C GLU A 43 6.76 -1.74 -1.14
N GLU A 44 6.44 -2.15 -2.37
CA GLU A 44 7.44 -2.59 -3.34
C GLU A 44 8.44 -1.48 -3.68
N CYS A 45 7.96 -0.26 -3.90
CA CYS A 45 8.82 0.90 -4.12
C CYS A 45 9.78 1.12 -2.95
N ARG A 46 9.27 1.10 -1.72
CA ARG A 46 10.06 1.25 -0.50
C ARG A 46 11.13 0.16 -0.36
N GLN A 47 10.79 -1.08 -0.67
CA GLN A 47 11.74 -2.20 -0.61
C GLN A 47 12.84 -2.06 -1.64
N ALA A 48 12.51 -1.65 -2.88
CA ALA A 48 13.49 -1.41 -3.93
C ALA A 48 14.43 -0.25 -3.58
N LEU A 49 13.90 0.86 -3.06
CA LEU A 49 14.73 1.97 -2.55
C LEU A 49 15.67 1.53 -1.41
N GLY A 50 15.20 0.65 -0.53
CA GLY A 50 16.04 0.07 0.52
C GLY A 50 17.23 -0.70 -0.06
N ARG A 51 16.99 -1.58 -1.03
CA ARG A 51 18.07 -2.32 -1.71
C ARG A 51 19.03 -1.41 -2.48
N ALA A 52 18.51 -0.39 -3.17
CA ALA A 52 19.35 0.61 -3.84
C ALA A 52 20.28 1.33 -2.87
N ASN A 53 19.78 1.67 -1.68
CA ASN A 53 20.56 2.33 -0.63
C ASN A 53 21.64 1.40 -0.03
N ASP A 54 21.40 0.09 -0.02
CA ASP A 54 22.37 -0.90 0.44
C ASP A 54 23.41 -1.26 -0.63
N ALA A 55 23.10 -1.04 -1.91
CA ALA A 55 23.96 -1.36 -3.07
C ALA A 55 24.93 -0.23 -3.49
N THR A 56 25.36 0.62 -2.55
CA THR A 56 26.20 1.81 -2.83
C THR A 56 27.51 1.52 -3.57
N ASP A 57 28.09 0.34 -3.38
CA ASP A 57 29.33 -0.10 -4.05
C ASP A 57 29.09 -0.74 -5.44
N ASN A 58 27.83 -0.94 -5.83
CA ASN A 58 27.46 -1.53 -7.11
C ASN A 58 26.42 -0.67 -7.83
N ILE A 59 26.93 0.25 -8.67
CA ILE A 59 26.13 1.22 -9.41
C ILE A 59 25.10 0.53 -10.34
N GLU A 60 25.41 -0.63 -10.91
CA GLU A 60 24.50 -1.36 -11.80
C GLU A 60 23.29 -1.91 -11.02
N LEU A 61 23.52 -2.52 -9.85
CA LEU A 61 22.44 -2.99 -8.98
C LEU A 61 21.62 -1.84 -8.42
N MET A 62 22.29 -0.76 -7.99
CA MET A 62 21.61 0.45 -7.52
C MET A 62 20.71 1.05 -8.60
N ALA A 63 21.18 1.11 -9.86
CA ALA A 63 20.39 1.62 -10.97
C ALA A 63 19.16 0.75 -11.28
N GLU A 64 19.30 -0.58 -11.23
CA GLU A 64 18.18 -1.49 -11.44
C GLU A 64 17.13 -1.38 -10.32
N ASP A 65 17.56 -1.30 -9.06
CA ASP A 65 16.63 -1.12 -7.94
C ASP A 65 15.91 0.24 -7.99
N LEU A 66 16.58 1.31 -8.44
CA LEU A 66 15.93 2.60 -8.70
C LEU A 66 14.90 2.51 -9.84
N ARG A 67 15.19 1.75 -10.90
CA ARG A 67 14.24 1.49 -11.99
C ARG A 67 13.00 0.75 -11.49
N LEU A 68 13.19 -0.27 -10.65
CA LEU A 68 12.09 -1.02 -10.02
C LEU A 68 11.24 -0.14 -9.11
N ALA A 69 11.87 0.74 -8.31
CA ALA A 69 11.17 1.71 -7.48
C ALA A 69 10.32 2.67 -8.33
N ALA A 70 10.88 3.19 -9.42
CA ALA A 70 10.17 4.08 -10.35
C ALA A 70 8.97 3.40 -11.02
N ARG A 71 9.10 2.12 -11.44
CA ARG A 71 8.01 1.33 -12.01
C ARG A 71 6.87 1.11 -11.00
N ALA A 72 7.22 0.72 -9.77
CA ALA A 72 6.24 0.53 -8.70
C ALA A 72 5.47 1.82 -8.39
N LEU A 73 6.14 2.97 -8.37
CA LEU A 73 5.50 4.28 -8.21
C LEU A 73 4.67 4.69 -9.45
N GLY A 74 5.12 4.32 -10.65
CA GLY A 74 4.43 4.53 -11.93
C GLY A 74 3.03 3.91 -11.96
N ARG A 75 2.88 2.70 -11.39
CA ARG A 75 1.57 2.03 -11.23
C ARG A 75 0.54 2.83 -10.43
N ILE A 76 0.97 3.73 -9.55
CA ILE A 76 0.09 4.59 -8.75
C ILE A 76 -0.26 5.87 -9.51
N THR A 77 0.71 6.43 -10.23
CA THR A 77 0.57 7.72 -10.94
C THR A 77 0.00 7.58 -12.35
N GLY A 78 -0.27 6.35 -12.82
CA GLY A 78 -0.76 6.08 -14.17
C GLY A 78 0.32 6.13 -15.25
N ARG A 79 1.59 6.26 -14.86
CA ARG A 79 2.75 6.07 -15.75
C ARG A 79 3.10 4.58 -15.75
N ILE A 80 2.44 3.85 -16.64
CA ILE A 80 2.60 2.41 -16.80
C ILE A 80 3.25 2.20 -18.17
N ASP A 81 4.39 1.51 -18.21
CA ASP A 81 5.08 1.17 -19.47
C ASP A 81 4.29 0.12 -20.25
N VAL A 82 4.50 0.02 -21.56
CA VAL A 82 3.72 -0.89 -22.43
C VAL A 82 3.87 -2.34 -21.98
N GLU A 83 5.05 -2.75 -21.53
CA GLU A 83 5.32 -4.09 -21.01
C GLU A 83 4.40 -4.47 -19.82
N ASP A 84 4.05 -3.53 -18.95
CA ASP A 84 3.21 -3.76 -17.76
C ASP A 84 1.75 -4.02 -18.13
N LEU A 85 1.29 -3.40 -19.22
CA LEU A 85 -0.05 -3.63 -19.77
C LEU A 85 -0.17 -5.04 -20.35
N LEU A 86 0.88 -5.55 -20.97
CA LEU A 86 0.89 -6.90 -21.54
C LEU A 86 0.88 -7.97 -20.46
N ASP A 87 1.62 -7.80 -19.36
CA ASP A 87 1.63 -8.74 -18.24
C ASP A 87 0.26 -8.85 -17.55
N VAL A 88 -0.50 -7.74 -17.44
CA VAL A 88 -1.87 -7.75 -16.89
C VAL A 88 -2.87 -8.35 -17.88
N ILE A 89 -2.76 -8.02 -19.17
CA ILE A 89 -3.66 -8.53 -20.21
C ILE A 89 -3.49 -10.05 -20.39
N PHE A 90 -2.27 -10.58 -20.30
CA PHE A 90 -2.00 -12.00 -20.51
C PHE A 90 -1.90 -12.83 -19.22
N GLY A 91 -1.81 -12.20 -18.04
CA GLY A 91 -1.71 -12.88 -16.74
C GLY A 91 -3.04 -13.31 -16.12
N GLU A 92 -4.17 -12.70 -16.50
CA GLU A 92 -5.51 -13.05 -15.97
C GLU A 92 -6.28 -14.08 -16.83
N PHE A 93 -5.70 -14.59 -17.92
CA PHE A 93 -6.31 -15.70 -18.66
C PHE A 93 -5.87 -17.04 -18.08
N CYS A 94 -6.81 -17.76 -17.45
CA CYS A 94 -6.65 -19.20 -17.32
C CYS A 94 -6.41 -19.80 -18.72
N ILE A 95 -5.34 -20.58 -18.89
CA ILE A 95 -5.20 -21.48 -20.04
C ILE A 95 -6.37 -22.48 -19.93
N GLY A 96 -7.41 -22.25 -20.73
CA GLY A 96 -8.58 -23.12 -20.85
C GLY A 96 -9.83 -22.62 -20.14
N LYS A 97 -10.52 -21.66 -20.76
CA LYS A 97 -11.98 -21.70 -20.98
C LYS A 97 -12.35 -20.74 -22.11
#